data_AF-A0ABD0RQI7-F1
#
_entry.id   AF-A0ABD0RQI7-F1
#
_cell.length_a   1.000
_cell.length_b   1.000
_cell.length_c   1.000
_cell.angle_alpha   90.00
_cell.angle_beta   90.00
_cell.angle_gamma   90.00
#
_symmetry.space_group_name_H-M   'P 1'
#
loop_
_entity.id
_entity.type
_entity.pdbx_description
1 polymer ?
#
loop_
_entity_poly.entity_id
_entity_poly.type
_entity_poly.pdbx_seq_one_letter_code
_entity_poly.pdbx_strand_id
1 'polypeptide(L)' 'TALPNMDRETREMYSVIIQAKDMAGSVGGLSGSTTVNITLTDVNDNPPRFPQ' A
#
# COMPACT_ATOMS: atom_id res chain seq x y z
N THR A 1 14.70 3.56 -4.85
CA THR A 1 13.76 3.23 -5.94
C THR A 1 12.51 2.64 -5.31
N ALA A 2 11.33 2.97 -5.86
CA ALA A 2 10.08 2.34 -5.44
C ALA A 2 10.10 0.83 -5.76
N LEU A 3 9.32 0.03 -5.04
CA LEU A 3 9.17 -1.39 -5.36
C LEU A 3 8.58 -1.56 -6.76
N PRO A 4 8.82 -2.69 -7.46
CA PRO A 4 8.16 -2.98 -8.72
C PRO A 4 6.63 -2.83 -8.57
N ASN A 5 6.00 -2.11 -9.50
CA ASN A 5 4.56 -1.79 -9.52
C ASN A 5 4.06 -0.80 -8.46
N MET A 6 4.96 -0.05 -7.79
CA MET A 6 4.57 1.11 -6.98
C MET A 6 4.86 2.39 -7.75
N ASP A 7 3.87 2.83 -8.51
CA ASP A 7 3.92 4.04 -9.34
C ASP A 7 2.79 4.99 -8.91
N ARG A 8 3.14 6.23 -8.54
CA ARG A 8 2.16 7.21 -8.05
C ARG A 8 1.27 7.70 -9.19
N GLU A 9 1.85 7.90 -10.37
CA GLU A 9 1.18 8.30 -11.60
C GLU A 9 0.10 7.28 -12.02
N THR A 10 0.31 6.00 -11.72
CA THR A 10 -0.69 4.94 -11.91
C THR A 10 -1.68 4.86 -10.74
N ARG A 11 -1.20 4.89 -9.49
CA ARG A 11 -2.05 4.76 -8.28
C ARG A 11 -1.39 5.35 -7.03
N GLU A 12 -1.98 6.43 -6.51
CA GLU A 12 -1.44 7.15 -5.35
C GLU A 12 -1.77 6.56 -3.97
N MET A 13 -2.89 5.82 -3.84
CA MET A 13 -3.38 5.34 -2.54
C MET A 13 -3.74 3.85 -2.54
N TYR A 14 -3.36 3.19 -1.45
CA TYR A 14 -3.69 1.80 -1.16
C TYR A 14 -4.38 1.72 0.20
N SER A 15 -5.35 0.83 0.31
CA SER A 15 -5.98 0.49 1.59
C SER A 15 -5.84 -1.01 1.80
N VAL A 16 -5.23 -1.41 2.91
CA VAL A 16 -4.96 -2.81 3.23
C VAL A 16 -5.57 -3.14 4.58
N ILE A 17 -6.19 -4.32 4.68
CA ILE A 17 -6.72 -4.82 5.95
C ILE A 17 -5.65 -5.73 6.55
N ILE A 18 -5.19 -5.38 7.74
CA ILE A 18 -4.26 -6.20 8.53
C ILE A 18 -5.07 -6.96 9.56
N GLN A 19 -4.85 -8.28 9.64
CA GLN A 19 -5.44 -9.13 10.66
C GLN A 19 -4.35 -9.67 11.59
N ALA A 20 -4.53 -9.48 12.89
CA ALA A 20 -3.74 -10.11 13.93
C ALA A 20 -4.55 -11.26 14.55
N LYS A 21 -3.91 -12.41 14.77
CA LYS A 21 -4.49 -13.58 15.44
C LYS A 21 -3.64 -13.94 16.65
N ASP A 22 -4.26 -14.25 17.77
CA ASP A 22 -3.57 -14.87 18.90
C ASP A 22 -3.55 -16.40 18.77
N MET A 23 -2.90 -17.09 19.73
CA MET A 23 -2.82 -18.55 19.81
C MET A 23 -2.41 -19.24 18.48
N ALA A 24 -1.60 -18.57 17.66
CA ALA A 24 -1.23 -19.00 16.30
C ALA A 24 -2.43 -19.32 15.38
N GLY A 25 -3.61 -18.73 15.64
CA GLY A 25 -4.84 -18.98 14.91
C GLY A 25 -5.54 -20.29 15.28
N SER A 26 -5.26 -20.85 16.47
CA SER A 26 -5.92 -22.05 16.97
C SER A 26 -7.42 -21.86 17.18
N VAL A 27 -8.17 -22.98 17.19
CA VAL A 27 -9.61 -22.98 17.50
C VAL A 27 -9.82 -22.43 18.92
N GLY A 28 -10.62 -21.38 19.06
CA GLY A 28 -10.85 -20.66 20.31
C GLY A 28 -9.99 -19.41 20.52
N GLY A 29 -9.02 -19.14 19.63
CA GLY A 29 -8.24 -17.90 19.63
C GLY A 29 -9.04 -16.70 19.14
N LEU A 30 -8.59 -15.51 19.53
CA LEU A 30 -9.14 -14.22 19.11
C LEU A 30 -8.40 -13.68 17.88
N SER A 31 -9.11 -12.87 17.11
CA SER A 31 -8.52 -12.10 16.02
C SER A 31 -9.04 -10.68 16.01
N GLY A 32 -8.15 -9.73 15.72
CA GLY A 32 -8.48 -8.33 15.46
C GLY A 32 -8.08 -7.93 14.06
N SER A 33 -8.80 -6.99 13.46
CA SER A 33 -8.45 -6.42 12.15
C SER A 33 -8.45 -4.91 12.19
N THR A 34 -7.55 -4.30 11.43
CA THR A 34 -7.51 -2.85 11.22
C THR A 34 -7.19 -2.51 9.78
N THR A 35 -7.66 -1.36 9.32
CA THR A 35 -7.39 -0.85 7.97
C THR A 35 -6.20 0.11 8.03
N VAL A 36 -5.21 -0.11 7.17
CA VAL A 36 -4.06 0.76 6.98
C VAL A 36 -4.18 1.44 5.63
N ASN A 37 -4.14 2.77 5.63
CA ASN A 37 -4.12 3.57 4.41
C ASN A 37 -2.67 3.99 4.11
N ILE A 38 -2.22 3.71 2.90
CA ILE A 38 -0.87 3.99 2.41
C ILE A 38 -0.99 5.00 1.28
N THR A 39 -0.25 6.10 1.40
CA THR A 39 -0.15 7.13 0.36
C THR A 39 1.26 7.11 -0.21
N LEU A 40 1.37 7.01 -1.54
CA LEU A 40 2.65 7.12 -2.23
C LEU A 40 3.07 8.58 -2.28
N THR A 41 4.32 8.84 -1.91
CA THR A 41 4.93 10.15 -2.09
C THR A 41 5.43 10.28 -3.52
N ASP A 42 5.32 11.49 -4.05
CA ASP A 42 5.77 11.80 -5.41
C ASP A 42 7.29 11.81 -5.51
N VAL A 43 7.79 11.36 -6.65
CA VAL A 43 9.19 11.46 -7.05
C VAL A 43 9.20 12.02 -8.46
N ASN A 44 10.04 13.01 -8.72
CA ASN A 44 10.17 13.59 -10.05
C ASN A 44 10.92 12.64 -11.01
N ASP A 45 10.22 11.66 -11.56
CA ASP A 45 10.74 10.68 -12.51
C ASP A 45 10.14 10.79 -13.93
N ASN A 46 9.21 11.72 -14.14
CA ASN A 46 8.60 12.01 -15.43
C ASN A 46 9.19 13.31 -16.04
N PRO A 47 10.05 13.23 -17.08
CA PRO A 47 10.65 14.40 -17.70
C PRO A 47 9.62 15.22 -18.49
N PRO A 48 9.85 16.54 -18.67
CA PRO A 48 8.94 17.40 -19.42
C PRO A 48 8.80 16.98 -20.89
N ARG A 49 7.61 17.19 -21.45
CA ARG A 49 7.31 16.98 -22.87
C ARG A 49 6.76 18.27 -23.47
N PHE A 50 7.35 18.73 -24.58
CA PHE A 50 6.92 19.94 -25.28
C PHE A 50 6.01 19.59 -26.47
N PRO A 51 4.90 20.32 -26.69
CA PRO A 51 4.11 20.24 -27.91
C PRO A 51 4.93 20.67 -29.14
N GLN A 52 4.58 20.15 -30.33
CA GLN A 52 5.11 20.62 -31.62
C GLN A 52 4.42 21.90 -32.10
#